data_AF-A0A6B2CZQ6-F1
#
_entry.id   AF-A0A6B2CZQ6-F1
#
_cell.length_a   1.000
_cell.length_b   1.000
_cell.length_c   1.000
_cell.angle_alpha   90.00
_cell.angle_beta   90.00
_cell.angle_gamma   90.00
#
_symmetry.space_group_name_H-M   'P 1'
#
loop_
_entity.id
_entity.type
_entity.pdbx_description
1 polymer ?
#
loop_
_entity_poly.entity_id
_entity_poly.type
_entity_poly.pdbx_seq_one_letter_code
_entity_poly.pdbx_strand_id
1 'polypeptide(L)' 'MIITTIGNIIEILLRRQDSVTSEDVKMLLKRANIQISDSEFIKALMILEIYKKIHVKKIKREGRDIFQITRRR' A
#
# COMPACT_ATOMS: atom_id res chain seq x y z
N MET A 1 -1.91 -10.62 -10.90
CA MET A 1 -2.61 -9.38 -11.33
C MET A 1 -2.81 -8.40 -10.17
N ILE A 2 -3.47 -8.79 -9.07
CA ILE A 2 -3.76 -7.87 -7.95
C ILE A 2 -2.52 -7.21 -7.32
N ILE A 3 -1.42 -7.96 -7.14
CA ILE A 3 -0.16 -7.45 -6.55
C ILE A 3 0.46 -6.39 -7.46
N THR A 4 0.49 -6.64 -8.77
CA THR A 4 1.00 -5.69 -9.76
C THR A 4 0.19 -4.40 -9.76
N THR A 5 -1.15 -4.50 -9.68
CA THR A 5 -2.03 -3.33 -9.59
C THR A 5 -1.75 -2.52 -8.33
N ILE A 6 -1.64 -3.17 -7.17
CA ILE A 6 -1.30 -2.50 -5.90
C ILE A 6 0.08 -1.85 -5.98
N GLY A 7 1.07 -2.55 -6.54
CA GLY A 7 2.42 -2.03 -6.75
C GLY A 7 2.41 -0.76 -7.60
N ASN A 8 1.71 -0.76 -8.73
CA ASN A 8 1.60 0.41 -9.61
C ASN A 8 0.93 1.60 -8.92
N ILE A 9 -0.15 1.35 -8.16
CA ILE A 9 -0.84 2.41 -7.39
C ILE A 9 0.11 3.01 -6.34
N ILE A 10 0.81 2.16 -5.59
CA ILE A 10 1.79 2.61 -4.59
C ILE A 10 2.90 3.41 -5.26
N GLU A 11 3.41 2.96 -6.40
CA GLU A 11 4.45 3.69 -7.14
C GLU A 11 3.98 5.08 -7.58
N ILE A 12 2.77 5.19 -8.14
CA ILE A 12 2.17 6.46 -8.55
C ILE A 12 2.02 7.41 -7.37
N LEU A 13 1.52 6.91 -6.23
CA LEU A 13 1.38 7.70 -5.00
C LEU A 13 2.74 8.18 -4.48
N LEU A 14 3.72 7.27 -4.42
CA LEU A 14 5.07 7.58 -3.94
C LEU A 14 5.86 8.47 -4.92
N ARG A 15 5.42 8.69 -6.17
CA ARG A 15 5.99 9.71 -7.06
C ARG A 15 5.66 11.14 -6.65
N ARG A 16 4.63 11.33 -5.82
CA ARG A 16 4.18 12.64 -5.37
C ARG A 16 4.49 12.91 -3.90
N GLN A 17 4.85 11.87 -3.15
CA GLN A 17 5.00 11.91 -1.69
C GLN A 17 6.10 10.93 -1.26
N ASP A 18 6.84 11.25 -0.20
CA ASP A 18 7.89 10.37 0.34
C ASP A 18 7.34 9.11 1.03
N SER A 19 6.12 9.22 1.57
CA SER A 19 5.41 8.13 2.23
C SER A 19 3.92 8.21 1.98
N VAL A 20 3.27 7.06 1.88
CA VAL A 20 1.81 6.94 1.71
C VAL A 20 1.26 5.94 2.73
N THR A 21 -0.04 5.97 3.01
CA THR A 21 -0.66 5.03 3.96
C THR A 21 -1.50 3.96 3.25
N SER A 22 -1.77 2.85 3.95
CA SER A 22 -2.69 1.82 3.48
C SER A 22 -4.05 2.37 3.10
N GLU A 23 -4.54 3.40 3.80
CA GLU A 23 -5.82 4.04 3.52
C GLU A 23 -5.78 4.83 2.20
N ASP A 24 -4.67 5.50 1.89
CA ASP A 24 -4.51 6.22 0.61
C ASP A 24 -4.57 5.24 -0.58
N VAL A 25 -3.92 4.09 -0.44
CA VAL A 25 -3.91 3.04 -1.46
C VAL A 25 -5.31 2.42 -1.61
N LYS A 26 -5.98 2.08 -0.50
CA LYS A 26 -7.36 1.56 -0.50
C LYS A 26 -8.34 2.55 -1.10
N MET A 27 -8.18 3.85 -0.84
CA MET A 27 -9.02 4.89 -1.43
C MET A 27 -8.89 4.91 -2.95
N LEU A 28 -7.67 4.78 -3.50
CA LEU A 28 -7.47 4.71 -4.95
C LEU A 28 -8.02 3.41 -5.55
N LEU A 29 -7.83 2.27 -4.90
CA LEU A 29 -8.42 0.99 -5.33
C LEU A 29 -9.94 1.08 -5.43
N LYS A 30 -10.59 1.69 -4.42
CA LYS A 30 -12.04 1.92 -4.41
C LYS A 30 -12.48 2.83 -5.56
N ARG A 31 -11.74 3.91 -5.84
CA ARG A 31 -12.02 4.81 -6.99
C ARG A 31 -11.88 4.12 -8.34
N ALA A 32 -10.96 3.16 -8.44
CA ALA A 32 -10.78 2.32 -9.63
C ALA A 32 -11.80 1.16 -9.71
N ASN A 33 -12.77 1.10 -8.80
CA ASN A 33 -13.74 0.02 -8.67
C ASN A 33 -13.12 -1.37 -8.47
N ILE A 34 -11.94 -1.41 -7.85
CA ILE A 34 -11.22 -2.65 -7.53
C ILE A 34 -11.56 -3.04 -6.10
N GLN A 35 -12.29 -4.15 -5.97
CA GLN A 35 -12.60 -4.74 -4.68
C GLN A 35 -11.50 -5.72 -4.28
N ILE A 36 -11.01 -5.60 -3.05
CA ILE A 36 -10.02 -6.50 -2.48
C ILE A 36 -10.31 -6.66 -0.99
N SER A 37 -10.13 -7.87 -0.46
CA SER A 37 -10.21 -8.08 0.97
C SER A 37 -9.02 -7.45 1.70
N ASP A 38 -9.20 -7.05 2.95
CA ASP A 38 -8.10 -6.53 3.78
C ASP A 38 -6.96 -7.55 3.89
N SER A 39 -7.28 -8.84 3.98
CA SER A 39 -6.29 -9.91 4.05
C SER A 39 -5.42 -10.01 2.80
N GLU A 40 -6.01 -9.89 1.61
CA GLU A 40 -5.29 -9.92 0.33
C GLU A 40 -4.47 -8.66 0.14
N PHE A 41 -5.00 -7.52 0.56
CA PHE A 41 -4.28 -6.25 0.53
C PHE A 41 -3.02 -6.30 1.41
N ILE A 42 -3.15 -6.78 2.65
CA ILE A 42 -2.01 -6.95 3.56
C ILE A 42 -1.00 -7.95 2.97
N LYS A 43 -1.45 -9.09 2.45
CA LYS A 43 -0.57 -10.05 1.76
C LYS A 43 0.18 -9.39 0.61
N ALA A 44 -0.47 -8.56 -0.20
CA ALA A 44 0.18 -7.87 -1.30
C ALA A 44 1.26 -6.89 -0.82
N LEU A 45 0.98 -6.11 0.25
CA LEU A 45 1.98 -5.22 0.86
C LEU A 45 3.21 -6.00 1.37
N MET A 46 2.98 -7.11 2.09
CA MET A 46 4.05 -7.96 2.61
C MET A 46 4.88 -8.58 1.46
N ILE A 47 4.22 -9.03 0.39
CA ILE A 47 4.90 -9.57 -0.78
C ILE A 47 5.80 -8.51 -1.44
N LEU A 48 5.29 -7.29 -1.64
CA LEU A 48 6.07 -6.20 -2.22
C LEU A 48 7.26 -5.80 -1.33
N GLU A 49 7.12 -5.90 -0.01
CA GLU A 49 8.20 -5.69 0.95
C GLU A 49 9.26 -6.80 0.90
N ILE A 50 8.84 -8.06 0.83
CA ILE A 50 9.74 -9.22 0.68
C ILE A 50 10.56 -9.10 -0.60
N TYR A 51 9.92 -8.71 -1.70
CA TYR A 51 10.58 -8.46 -3.00
C TYR A 51 11.36 -7.15 -3.07
N LYS A 52 11.54 -6.47 -1.95
CA LYS A 52 12.34 -5.24 -1.84
C LYS A 52 11.86 -4.09 -2.73
N LYS A 53 10.57 -4.06 -3.09
CA LYS A 53 9.98 -2.97 -3.87
C LYS A 53 9.60 -1.77 -2.99
N ILE A 54 9.20 -2.04 -1.76
CA ILE A 54 8.77 -1.02 -0.79
C ILE A 54 9.29 -1.37 0.61
N HIS A 55 9.14 -0.41 1.53
CA HIS A 55 9.18 -0.65 2.96
C HIS A 55 7.79 -0.44 3.55
N VAL A 56 7.39 -1.29 4.50
CA VAL A 56 6.11 -1.19 5.17
C VAL A 56 6.35 -1.10 6.67
N LYS A 57 5.83 -0.05 7.30
CA LYS A 57 5.91 0.18 8.74
C LYS A 57 4.51 0.28 9.31
N LYS A 58 4.23 -0.50 10.35
CA LYS A 58 2.98 -0.36 11.11
C LYS A 58 3.06 0.90 11.98
N ILE A 59 2.05 1.76 11.88
CA ILE A 59 1.93 2.98 12.68
C ILE A 59 0.53 3.05 13.29
N LYS A 60 0.40 3.77 14.42
CA LYS A 60 -0.90 4.07 15.02
C LYS A 60 -1.39 5.43 14.54
N ARG A 61 -2.61 5.49 14.01
CA ARG A 61 -3.29 6.74 13.64
C ARG A 61 -4.72 6.67 14.14
N GLU A 62 -5.16 7.66 14.91
CA GLU A 62 -6.53 7.75 15.45
C GLU A 62 -6.96 6.46 16.21
N GLY A 63 -6.03 5.87 16.96
CA GLY A 63 -6.27 4.63 17.71
C GLY A 63 -6.36 3.35 16.86
N ARG A 64 -6.16 3.45 15.54
CA ARG A 64 -6.13 2.31 14.62
C ARG A 64 -4.72 2.02 14.13
N ASP A 65 -4.47 0.74 13.90
CA ASP A 65 -3.26 0.27 13.26
C ASP A 65 -3.38 0.46 11.75
N ILE A 66 -2.49 1.26 11.16
CA ILE A 66 -2.38 1.45 9.70
C ILE A 66 -0.96 1.16 9.24
N PHE A 67 -0.78 0.95 7.94
CA PHE A 67 0.53 0.73 7.35
C PHE A 67 1.01 1.99 6.65
N GLN A 68 2.17 2.50 7.06
CA GLN A 68 2.93 3.50 6.31
C GLN A 68 3.83 2.77 5.32
N ILE A 69 3.81 3.22 4.07
CA ILE A 69 4.53 2.64 2.96
C ILE A 69 5.50 3.69 2.43
N THR A 70 6.77 3.32 2.26
CA THR A 70 7.81 4.20 1.72
C THR A 70 8.58 3.51 0.59
N ARG A 71 9.27 4.33 -0.21
CA ARG A 71 10.17 3.83 -1.25
C ARG A 71 11.34 3.06 -0.63
N ARG A 72 11.74 1.99 -1.29
CA ARG A 72 13.04 1.34 -1.08
C ARG A 72 14.10 2.13 -1.85
N ARG A 73 15.26 2.38 -1.25
CA ARG A 73 16.43 2.91 -1.97
C ARG A 73 17.13 1.79 -2.73
#